data_AF-A0A0G0J6M3-F1
#
_entry.id   AF-A0A0G0J6M3-F1
#
_cell.length_a   1.000
_cell.length_b   1.000
_cell.length_c   1.000
_cell.angle_alpha   90.00
_cell.angle_beta   90.00
_cell.angle_gamma   90.00
#
_symmetry.space_group_name_H-M   'P 1'
#
loop_
_entity.id
_entity.type
_entity.pdbx_description
1 polymer ?
#
loop_
_entity_poly.entity_id
_entity_poly.type
_entity_poly.pdbx_seq_one_letter_code
_entity_poly.pdbx_strand_id
1 'polypeptide(L)'
;MPKSKIENSAQRAAWLPVNMYIGGAEHSVLHLLYSRFITMVLHDLKIISFEEPFTHFRAHGLIVKNGAKMSKSKGNIVVPDAYVKKFGADTLRAYLMFMGPFGQGGDFRDTGIEGMYRFVRRVWSLVSSIKYQVSSIEGKDESLELERSMHKTIKSVTEDIKNLSYNTAIAHLMEYHNELSAFYTKYKILNTKYCKTLILLLAPFAPHLSEELYQLLVNKKEFSSIHLASWPKFDPKFLIKNEMVIVAQINGKLRGNIMVDSATSKNKAKIEELVRKDGNVAKHLEGKAIKKIIYVEGKVINFVIA
;
A
#
# COMPACT_ATOMS: atom_id res chain seq x y z
N MET A 1 -32.98 -25.25 -30.77
CA MET A 1 -32.72 -24.70 -29.42
C MET A 1 -33.81 -23.68 -29.10
N PRO A 2 -34.60 -23.86 -28.03
CA PRO A 2 -35.65 -22.92 -27.67
C PRO A 2 -35.02 -21.57 -27.31
N LYS A 3 -35.64 -20.47 -27.78
CA LYS A 3 -35.31 -19.08 -27.45
C LYS A 3 -35.63 -18.76 -25.98
N SER A 4 -34.97 -19.45 -25.04
CA SER A 4 -35.11 -19.13 -23.62
C SER A 4 -34.39 -17.82 -23.36
N LYS A 5 -35.17 -16.76 -23.13
CA LYS A 5 -34.80 -15.58 -22.33
C LYS A 5 -33.37 -15.10 -22.58
N ILE A 6 -33.21 -14.17 -23.51
CA ILE A 6 -32.09 -13.23 -23.47
C ILE A 6 -32.30 -12.36 -22.22
N GLU A 7 -31.94 -12.97 -21.07
CA GLU A 7 -31.69 -12.47 -19.73
C GLU A 7 -32.76 -11.56 -19.07
N ASN A 8 -32.93 -11.71 -17.76
CA ASN A 8 -33.84 -10.91 -16.95
C ASN A 8 -33.39 -9.44 -16.96
N SER A 9 -34.24 -8.51 -17.41
CA SER A 9 -33.92 -7.07 -17.49
C SER A 9 -33.45 -6.49 -16.15
N ALA A 10 -34.00 -6.99 -15.03
CA ALA A 10 -33.60 -6.60 -13.69
C ALA A 10 -32.18 -7.03 -13.33
N GLN A 11 -31.74 -8.21 -13.80
CA GLN A 11 -30.37 -8.69 -13.55
C GLN A 11 -29.35 -7.89 -14.36
N ARG A 12 -29.64 -7.57 -15.63
CA ARG A 12 -28.74 -6.72 -16.43
C ARG A 12 -28.56 -5.33 -15.83
N ALA A 13 -29.66 -4.71 -15.39
CA ALA A 13 -29.62 -3.39 -14.76
C ALA A 13 -28.83 -3.37 -13.43
N ALA A 14 -28.75 -4.51 -12.73
CA ALA A 14 -28.01 -4.59 -11.46
C ALA A 14 -26.48 -4.66 -11.64
N TRP A 15 -26.00 -5.19 -12.77
CA TRP A 15 -24.56 -5.47 -12.99
C TRP A 15 -23.90 -4.63 -14.08
N LEU A 16 -24.69 -4.11 -15.02
CA LEU A 16 -24.19 -3.35 -16.17
C LEU A 16 -24.55 -1.86 -16.05
N PRO A 17 -23.71 -0.96 -16.60
CA PRO A 17 -22.45 -1.24 -17.30
C PRO A 17 -21.33 -1.69 -16.36
N VAL A 18 -20.31 -2.35 -16.90
CA VAL A 18 -19.17 -2.83 -16.11
C VAL A 18 -18.43 -1.61 -15.54
N ASN A 19 -18.24 -1.57 -14.22
CA ASN A 19 -17.63 -0.40 -13.59
C ASN A 19 -16.15 -0.21 -13.99
N MET A 20 -15.37 -1.28 -14.02
CA MET A 20 -13.96 -1.22 -14.39
C MET A 20 -13.59 -2.41 -15.27
N TYR A 21 -13.12 -2.13 -16.47
CA TYR A 21 -12.58 -3.13 -17.38
C TYR A 21 -11.05 -2.99 -17.45
N ILE A 22 -10.34 -4.06 -17.12
CA ILE A 22 -8.87 -4.14 -17.15
C ILE A 22 -8.46 -5.01 -18.32
N GLY A 23 -7.61 -4.49 -19.20
CA GLY A 23 -7.13 -5.23 -20.36
C GLY A 23 -5.87 -4.60 -20.95
N GLY A 24 -5.21 -5.29 -21.87
CA GLY A 24 -4.00 -4.79 -22.50
C GLY A 24 -4.31 -3.75 -23.58
N ALA A 25 -3.36 -2.85 -23.82
CA ALA A 25 -3.49 -1.82 -24.85
C ALA A 25 -3.61 -2.41 -26.28
N GLU A 26 -3.18 -3.66 -26.48
CA GLU A 26 -3.33 -4.42 -27.72
C GLU A 26 -4.80 -4.63 -28.14
N HIS A 27 -5.75 -4.51 -27.21
CA HIS A 27 -7.18 -4.68 -27.49
C HIS A 27 -7.90 -3.38 -27.83
N SER A 28 -7.18 -2.25 -27.85
CA SER A 28 -7.77 -0.91 -28.03
C SER A 28 -8.50 -0.70 -29.35
N VAL A 29 -8.01 -1.29 -30.45
CA VAL A 29 -8.56 -1.04 -31.81
C VAL A 29 -9.54 -2.14 -32.27
N LEU A 30 -9.55 -3.30 -31.62
CA LEU A 30 -10.41 -4.42 -32.00
C LEU A 30 -11.51 -4.64 -30.96
N HIS A 31 -11.22 -5.42 -29.93
CA HIS A 31 -12.22 -5.84 -28.95
C HIS A 31 -12.96 -4.65 -28.33
N LEU A 32 -12.23 -3.60 -27.88
CA LEU A 32 -12.88 -2.44 -27.28
C LEU A 32 -13.80 -1.70 -28.27
N LEU A 33 -13.40 -1.59 -29.54
CA LEU A 33 -14.22 -0.97 -30.58
C LEU A 33 -15.49 -1.81 -30.85
N TYR A 34 -15.33 -3.12 -31.03
CA TYR A 34 -16.46 -4.01 -31.29
C TYR A 34 -17.43 -4.08 -30.11
N SER A 35 -16.92 -4.12 -28.87
CA SER A 35 -17.74 -4.09 -27.66
C SER A 35 -18.59 -2.82 -27.58
N ARG A 36 -18.00 -1.66 -27.87
CA ARG A 36 -18.74 -0.38 -27.91
C ARG A 36 -19.79 -0.38 -29.01
N PHE A 37 -19.41 -0.74 -30.24
CA PHE A 37 -20.33 -0.79 -31.37
C PHE A 37 -21.55 -1.67 -31.08
N ILE A 38 -21.34 -2.89 -30.59
CA ILE A 38 -22.44 -3.80 -30.27
C ILE A 38 -23.30 -3.25 -29.12
N THR A 39 -22.69 -2.59 -28.12
CA THR A 39 -23.45 -1.97 -27.02
C THR A 39 -24.35 -0.84 -27.54
N MET A 40 -23.85 0.02 -28.42
CA MET A 40 -24.65 1.05 -29.07
C MET A 40 -25.82 0.47 -29.87
N VAL A 41 -25.58 -0.59 -30.66
CA VAL A 41 -26.66 -1.30 -31.39
C VAL A 41 -27.72 -1.84 -30.43
N LEU A 42 -27.31 -2.47 -29.33
CA LEU A 42 -28.26 -3.00 -28.33
C LEU A 42 -29.03 -1.90 -27.60
N HIS A 43 -28.40 -0.75 -27.38
CA HIS A 43 -29.04 0.44 -26.82
C HIS A 43 -30.09 1.02 -27.78
N ASP A 44 -29.76 1.13 -29.07
CA ASP A 44 -30.67 1.63 -30.10
C ASP A 44 -31.89 0.72 -30.27
N LEU A 45 -31.68 -0.60 -30.18
CA LEU A 45 -32.74 -1.61 -30.14
C LEU A 45 -33.51 -1.65 -28.80
N LYS A 46 -33.18 -0.78 -27.84
CA LYS A 46 -33.81 -0.68 -26.51
C LYS A 46 -33.73 -1.96 -25.68
N ILE A 47 -32.70 -2.78 -25.91
CA ILE A 47 -32.44 -4.01 -25.15
C ILE A 47 -31.72 -3.69 -23.82
N ILE A 48 -30.92 -2.62 -23.81
CA ILE A 48 -30.18 -2.09 -22.66
C ILE A 48 -30.35 -0.57 -22.57
N SER A 49 -30.09 0.01 -21.40
CA SER A 49 -30.31 1.44 -21.10
C SER A 49 -29.03 2.28 -21.06
N PHE A 50 -27.91 1.77 -21.56
CA PHE A 50 -26.61 2.44 -21.56
C PHE A 50 -25.91 2.25 -22.90
N GLU A 51 -25.14 3.25 -23.33
CA GLU A 51 -24.45 3.27 -24.64
C GLU A 51 -23.01 2.75 -24.57
N GLU A 52 -22.38 2.82 -23.39
CA GLU A 52 -20.99 2.41 -23.19
C GLU A 52 -20.91 1.18 -22.28
N PRO A 53 -20.18 0.11 -22.69
CA PRO A 53 -20.14 -1.15 -21.94
C PRO A 53 -19.32 -1.06 -20.64
N PHE A 54 -18.38 -0.11 -20.58
CA PHE A 54 -17.42 0.04 -19.49
C PHE A 54 -17.38 1.49 -19.00
N THR A 55 -17.58 1.74 -17.70
CA THR A 55 -17.49 3.12 -17.17
C THR A 55 -16.05 3.60 -17.04
N HIS A 56 -15.11 2.67 -16.80
CA HIS A 56 -13.68 2.94 -16.74
C HIS A 56 -12.91 1.83 -17.44
N PHE A 57 -11.99 2.21 -18.32
CA PHE A 57 -10.98 1.30 -18.87
C PHE A 57 -9.63 1.55 -18.19
N ARG A 58 -8.95 0.47 -17.80
CA ARG A 58 -7.62 0.52 -17.19
C ARG A 58 -6.69 -0.41 -17.95
N ALA A 59 -5.75 0.19 -18.70
CA ALA A 59 -4.75 -0.57 -19.41
C ALA A 59 -3.73 -1.16 -18.42
N HIS A 60 -3.49 -2.47 -18.47
CA HIS A 60 -2.34 -3.07 -17.79
C HIS A 60 -1.09 -2.97 -18.67
N GLY A 61 0.08 -2.94 -18.04
CA GLY A 61 1.33 -2.99 -18.78
C GLY A 61 1.70 -4.41 -19.22
N LEU A 62 2.73 -4.49 -20.08
CA LEU A 62 3.23 -5.77 -20.58
C LEU A 62 4.31 -6.31 -19.63
N ILE A 63 4.16 -7.57 -19.21
CA ILE A 63 5.22 -8.28 -18.49
C ILE A 63 6.20 -8.86 -19.52
N VAL A 64 7.47 -8.56 -19.33
CA VAL A 64 8.58 -9.04 -20.16
C VAL A 64 9.49 -9.95 -19.32
N LYS A 65 10.39 -10.70 -19.98
CA LYS A 65 11.46 -11.45 -19.30
C LYS A 65 12.79 -11.17 -19.98
N ASN A 66 13.77 -10.72 -19.20
CA ASN A 66 15.09 -10.29 -19.65
C ASN A 66 15.00 -9.19 -20.72
N GLY A 67 14.12 -8.20 -20.48
CA GLY A 67 13.92 -7.06 -21.37
C GLY A 67 13.20 -7.37 -22.69
N ALA A 68 12.78 -8.62 -22.92
CA ALA A 68 12.07 -9.02 -24.14
C ALA A 68 10.66 -9.53 -23.86
N LYS A 69 9.71 -9.19 -24.74
CA LYS A 69 8.36 -9.77 -24.74
C LYS A 69 8.46 -11.31 -24.71
N MET A 70 7.70 -11.93 -23.81
CA MET A 70 7.66 -13.38 -23.67
C MET A 70 7.08 -14.04 -24.93
N SER A 71 7.76 -15.07 -25.45
CA SER A 71 7.29 -15.83 -26.61
C SER A 71 7.94 -17.22 -26.69
N LYS A 72 7.26 -18.18 -27.33
CA LYS A 72 7.77 -19.55 -27.48
C LYS A 72 9.10 -19.58 -28.23
N SER A 73 9.22 -18.81 -29.32
CA SER A 73 10.43 -18.76 -30.16
C SER A 73 11.66 -18.20 -29.44
N LYS A 74 11.47 -17.32 -28.44
CA LYS A 74 12.56 -16.76 -27.63
C LYS A 74 12.93 -17.62 -26.43
N GLY A 75 12.20 -18.70 -26.15
CA GLY A 75 12.45 -19.58 -25.00
C GLY A 75 12.33 -18.89 -23.63
N ASN A 76 11.76 -17.68 -23.56
CA ASN A 76 11.71 -16.85 -22.36
C ASN A 76 10.34 -16.85 -21.67
N ILE A 77 9.52 -17.87 -21.93
CA ILE A 77 8.20 -18.01 -21.29
C ILE A 77 8.38 -18.33 -19.81
N VAL A 78 7.69 -17.57 -18.97
CA VAL A 78 7.50 -17.89 -17.55
C VAL A 78 6.29 -18.80 -17.41
N VAL A 79 6.50 -20.01 -16.87
CA VAL A 79 5.41 -20.96 -16.58
C VAL A 79 4.99 -20.79 -15.12
N PRO A 80 3.79 -20.26 -14.82
CA PRO A 80 3.38 -19.93 -13.45
C PRO A 80 3.44 -21.11 -12.47
N ASP A 81 3.03 -22.30 -12.89
CA ASP A 81 2.94 -23.49 -12.04
C ASP A 81 4.26 -23.88 -11.37
N ALA A 82 5.39 -23.66 -12.06
CA ALA A 82 6.71 -23.92 -11.50
C ALA A 82 7.01 -23.00 -10.30
N TYR A 83 6.58 -21.73 -10.36
CA TYR A 83 6.74 -20.78 -9.27
C TYR A 83 5.72 -21.00 -8.17
N VAL A 84 4.48 -21.36 -8.51
CA VAL A 84 3.46 -21.72 -7.52
C VAL A 84 3.92 -22.93 -6.70
N LYS A 85 4.44 -23.98 -7.36
CA LYS A 85 4.96 -25.17 -6.68
C LYS A 85 6.16 -24.84 -5.77
N LYS A 86 7.03 -23.91 -6.18
CA LYS A 86 8.24 -23.56 -5.44
C LYS A 86 8.02 -22.55 -4.32
N PHE A 87 7.17 -21.55 -4.54
CA PHE A 87 7.03 -20.37 -3.67
C PHE A 87 5.61 -20.15 -3.13
N GLY A 88 4.62 -20.87 -3.64
CA GLY A 88 3.20 -20.68 -3.33
C GLY A 88 2.53 -19.62 -4.21
N ALA A 89 1.21 -19.74 -4.36
CA ALA A 89 0.40 -18.85 -5.19
C ALA A 89 0.45 -17.39 -4.72
N ASP A 90 0.41 -17.18 -3.40
CA ASP A 90 0.42 -15.84 -2.80
C ASP A 90 1.72 -15.09 -3.08
N THR A 91 2.86 -15.78 -2.98
CA THR A 91 4.15 -15.19 -3.31
C THR A 91 4.20 -14.73 -4.76
N LEU A 92 3.72 -15.56 -5.69
CA LEU A 92 3.69 -15.20 -7.10
C LEU A 92 2.74 -14.03 -7.37
N ARG A 93 1.53 -14.06 -6.80
CA ARG A 93 0.55 -12.97 -6.93
C ARG A 93 1.10 -11.65 -6.41
N ALA A 94 1.59 -11.64 -5.17
CA ALA A 94 2.14 -10.43 -4.56
C ALA A 94 3.38 -9.93 -5.33
N TYR A 95 4.21 -10.83 -5.86
CA TYR A 95 5.35 -10.45 -6.68
C TYR A 95 4.95 -9.76 -7.98
N LEU A 96 3.98 -10.32 -8.71
CA LEU A 96 3.45 -9.71 -9.94
C LEU A 96 2.85 -8.32 -9.69
N MET A 97 2.22 -8.14 -8.53
CA MET A 97 1.65 -6.85 -8.13
C MET A 97 2.69 -5.86 -7.58
N PHE A 98 3.89 -6.34 -7.21
CA PHE A 98 4.95 -5.52 -6.62
C PHE A 98 6.06 -5.13 -7.62
N MET A 99 6.21 -5.88 -8.71
CA MET A 99 7.34 -5.74 -9.64
C MET A 99 7.45 -4.36 -10.30
N GLY A 100 6.37 -3.59 -10.35
CA GLY A 100 6.33 -2.25 -10.92
C GLY A 100 4.91 -1.67 -10.93
N PRO A 101 4.74 -0.44 -11.42
CA PRO A 101 3.42 0.16 -11.60
C PRO A 101 2.55 -0.69 -12.55
N PHE A 102 1.34 -1.01 -12.14
CA PHE A 102 0.45 -1.96 -12.85
C PHE A 102 0.25 -1.62 -14.33
N GLY A 103 0.08 -0.33 -14.66
CA GLY A 103 -0.11 0.14 -16.04
C GLY A 103 1.16 0.13 -16.91
N GLN A 104 2.35 0.02 -16.29
CA GLN A 104 3.64 -0.01 -17.00
C GLN A 104 4.17 -1.44 -17.19
N GLY A 105 3.72 -2.38 -16.36
CA GLY A 105 4.13 -3.78 -16.43
C GLY A 105 5.43 -3.99 -15.66
N GLY A 106 6.32 -4.81 -16.20
CA GLY A 106 7.61 -5.05 -15.53
C GLY A 106 8.42 -6.18 -16.15
N ASP A 107 9.68 -6.24 -15.76
CA ASP A 107 10.61 -7.31 -16.14
C ASP A 107 10.58 -8.42 -15.07
N PHE A 108 10.04 -9.58 -15.44
CA PHE A 108 9.96 -10.73 -14.56
C PHE A 108 11.36 -11.31 -14.33
N ARG A 109 11.83 -11.17 -13.09
CA ARG A 109 13.13 -11.70 -12.64
C ARG A 109 12.96 -12.82 -11.64
N ASP A 110 13.70 -13.90 -11.84
CA ASP A 110 13.71 -15.05 -10.94
C ASP A 110 14.29 -14.71 -9.57
N THR A 111 15.19 -13.74 -9.50
CA THR A 111 15.74 -13.22 -8.24
C THR A 111 14.77 -12.29 -7.51
N GLY A 112 13.83 -11.65 -8.22
CA GLY A 112 12.86 -10.71 -7.64
C GLY A 112 11.83 -11.40 -6.75
N ILE A 113 11.38 -12.59 -7.13
CA ILE A 113 10.34 -13.33 -6.38
C ILE A 113 10.84 -13.79 -5.00
N GLU A 114 12.14 -14.02 -4.82
CA GLU A 114 12.71 -14.43 -3.53
C GLU A 114 12.55 -13.38 -2.44
N GLY A 115 12.56 -12.09 -2.82
CA GLY A 115 12.29 -10.98 -1.89
C GLY A 115 10.84 -11.04 -1.38
N MET A 116 9.90 -11.29 -2.29
CA MET A 116 8.49 -11.44 -1.94
C MET A 116 8.26 -12.69 -1.07
N TYR A 117 8.92 -13.80 -1.41
CA TYR A 117 8.84 -15.03 -0.62
C TYR A 117 9.31 -14.81 0.82
N ARG A 118 10.41 -14.09 0.99
CA ARG A 118 10.91 -13.68 2.32
C ARG A 118 9.91 -12.80 3.05
N PHE A 119 9.28 -11.83 2.38
CA PHE A 119 8.26 -10.99 2.99
C PHE A 119 7.05 -11.79 3.50
N VAL A 120 6.46 -12.63 2.66
CA VAL A 120 5.33 -13.51 3.02
C VAL A 120 5.67 -14.37 4.24
N ARG A 121 6.87 -14.96 4.29
CA ARG A 121 7.34 -15.75 5.46
C ARG A 121 7.55 -14.91 6.72
N ARG A 122 8.02 -13.66 6.59
CA ARG A 122 8.15 -12.74 7.73
C ARG A 122 6.78 -12.35 8.31
N VAL A 123 5.78 -12.16 7.46
CA VAL A 123 4.39 -11.94 7.91
C VAL A 123 3.89 -13.16 8.67
N TRP A 124 4.05 -14.37 8.12
CA TRP A 124 3.72 -15.61 8.83
C TRP A 124 4.38 -15.69 10.21
N SER A 125 5.70 -15.49 10.25
CA SER A 125 6.47 -15.60 11.49
C SER A 125 6.00 -14.61 12.56
N LEU A 126 5.73 -13.36 12.19
CA LEU A 126 5.26 -12.35 13.15
C LEU A 126 3.86 -12.71 13.69
N VAL A 127 2.91 -12.99 12.80
CA VAL A 127 1.50 -13.16 13.19
C VAL A 127 1.29 -14.47 13.96
N SER A 128 1.93 -15.56 13.53
CA SER A 128 1.87 -16.84 14.26
C SER A 128 2.50 -16.77 15.65
N SER A 129 3.52 -15.93 15.87
CA SER A 129 4.12 -15.73 17.20
C SER A 129 3.14 -15.11 18.20
N ILE A 130 2.17 -14.32 17.73
CA ILE A 130 1.23 -13.57 18.58
C ILE A 130 0.06 -14.44 19.03
N LYS A 131 -0.21 -15.58 18.36
CA LYS A 131 -1.25 -16.54 18.76
C LYS A 131 -1.17 -16.91 20.24
N TYR A 132 0.04 -17.04 20.78
CA TYR A 132 0.29 -17.41 22.17
C TYR A 132 0.07 -16.26 23.18
N GLN A 133 -0.23 -15.05 22.70
CA GLN A 133 -0.46 -13.84 23.51
C GLN A 133 -1.91 -13.35 23.50
N VAL A 134 -2.78 -13.96 22.68
CA VAL A 134 -4.18 -13.55 22.49
C VAL A 134 -4.97 -13.55 23.82
N SER A 135 -4.57 -14.37 24.79
CA SER A 135 -5.25 -14.50 26.09
C SER A 135 -4.82 -13.47 27.16
N SER A 136 -3.80 -12.64 26.94
CA SER A 136 -3.16 -11.88 28.03
C SER A 136 -2.98 -10.36 27.85
N ILE A 137 -3.33 -9.76 26.70
CA ILE A 137 -2.92 -8.37 26.36
C ILE A 137 -4.06 -7.47 25.83
N GLU A 138 -5.34 -7.83 25.98
CA GLU A 138 -6.40 -6.83 25.71
C GLU A 138 -6.23 -5.62 26.64
N GLY A 139 -5.92 -4.46 26.06
CA GLY A 139 -5.86 -3.16 26.75
C GLY A 139 -4.50 -2.72 27.35
N LYS A 140 -3.39 -3.43 27.11
CA LYS A 140 -2.08 -3.11 27.74
C LYS A 140 -1.00 -2.52 26.82
N ASP A 141 -1.27 -2.36 25.52
CA ASP A 141 -0.28 -1.90 24.54
C ASP A 141 -0.89 -0.98 23.47
N GLU A 142 -1.25 0.23 23.89
CA GLU A 142 -1.68 1.30 23.00
C GLU A 142 -0.51 2.25 22.73
N SER A 143 0.44 1.78 21.92
CA SER A 143 1.41 2.68 21.31
C SER A 143 0.70 3.62 20.32
N LEU A 144 0.68 4.92 20.64
CA LEU A 144 0.19 5.95 19.72
C LEU A 144 0.92 5.91 18.38
N GLU A 145 2.19 5.51 18.36
CA GLU A 145 2.97 5.35 17.13
C GLU A 145 2.41 4.22 16.26
N LEU A 146 2.08 3.07 16.85
CA LEU A 146 1.48 1.95 16.13
C LEU A 146 0.05 2.25 15.65
N GLU A 147 -0.74 2.97 16.46
CA GLU A 147 -2.07 3.46 16.04
C GLU A 147 -1.97 4.36 14.80
N ARG A 148 -1.07 5.35 14.84
CA ARG A 148 -0.82 6.23 13.69
C ARG A 148 -0.36 5.45 12.47
N SER A 149 0.57 4.51 12.65
CA SER A 149 1.07 3.66 11.57
C SER A 149 -0.02 2.82 10.93
N MET A 150 -0.85 2.16 11.76
CA MET A 150 -1.98 1.37 11.32
C MET A 150 -2.95 2.20 10.48
N HIS A 151 -3.39 3.36 10.99
CA HIS A 151 -4.34 4.22 10.29
C HIS A 151 -3.78 4.83 9.01
N LYS A 152 -2.50 5.22 9.01
CA LYS A 152 -1.80 5.68 7.80
C LYS A 152 -1.76 4.56 6.75
N THR A 153 -1.40 3.34 7.16
CA THR A 153 -1.32 2.18 6.27
C THR A 153 -2.68 1.82 5.69
N ILE A 154 -3.74 1.82 6.51
CA ILE A 154 -5.12 1.61 6.03
C ILE A 154 -5.45 2.62 4.94
N LYS A 155 -5.22 3.93 5.19
CA LYS A 155 -5.50 4.97 4.20
C LYS A 155 -4.72 4.73 2.90
N SER A 156 -3.40 4.62 2.99
CA SER A 156 -2.52 4.48 1.83
C SER A 156 -2.85 3.24 1.00
N VAL A 157 -2.99 2.08 1.63
CA VAL A 157 -3.34 0.83 0.90
C VAL A 157 -4.73 0.91 0.27
N THR A 158 -5.70 1.53 0.96
CA THR A 158 -7.06 1.70 0.42
C THR A 158 -7.05 2.60 -0.82
N GLU A 159 -6.32 3.71 -0.79
CA GLU A 159 -6.20 4.65 -1.91
C GLU A 159 -5.43 4.01 -3.07
N ASP A 160 -4.34 3.31 -2.78
CA ASP A 160 -3.51 2.65 -3.79
C ASP A 160 -4.25 1.52 -4.50
N ILE A 161 -5.02 0.69 -3.79
CA ILE A 161 -5.83 -0.37 -4.42
C ILE A 161 -6.88 0.23 -5.37
N LYS A 162 -7.55 1.33 -4.99
CA LYS A 162 -8.51 2.03 -5.86
C LYS A 162 -7.84 2.56 -7.14
N ASN A 163 -6.59 2.99 -7.02
CA ASN A 163 -5.80 3.54 -8.11
C ASN A 163 -4.95 2.49 -8.87
N LEU A 164 -5.09 1.20 -8.54
CA LEU A 164 -4.28 0.10 -9.07
C LEU A 164 -2.76 0.28 -8.85
N SER A 165 -2.37 1.07 -7.84
CA SER A 165 -0.98 1.30 -7.43
C SER A 165 -0.51 0.19 -6.49
N TYR A 166 -0.59 -1.06 -6.96
CA TYR A 166 -0.40 -2.23 -6.10
C TYR A 166 1.02 -2.37 -5.53
N ASN A 167 2.01 -1.89 -6.27
CA ASN A 167 3.41 -1.93 -5.85
C ASN A 167 3.66 -1.03 -4.63
N THR A 168 3.06 0.16 -4.60
CA THR A 168 3.14 1.07 -3.43
C THR A 168 2.28 0.57 -2.28
N ALA A 169 1.11 -0.03 -2.56
CA ALA A 169 0.29 -0.66 -1.53
C ALA A 169 1.08 -1.75 -0.78
N ILE A 170 1.76 -2.64 -1.52
CA ILE A 170 2.59 -3.69 -0.93
C ILE A 170 3.81 -3.10 -0.20
N ALA A 171 4.41 -2.03 -0.73
CA ALA A 171 5.50 -1.33 -0.03
C ALA A 171 5.05 -0.79 1.35
N HIS A 172 3.85 -0.19 1.43
CA HIS A 172 3.27 0.26 2.69
C HIS A 172 2.99 -0.91 3.65
N LEU A 173 2.57 -2.07 3.15
CA LEU A 173 2.43 -3.28 3.97
C LEU A 173 3.77 -3.80 4.50
N MET A 174 4.84 -3.70 3.70
CA MET A 174 6.19 -4.05 4.14
C MET A 174 6.71 -3.09 5.21
N GLU A 175 6.50 -1.79 5.05
CA GLU A 175 6.83 -0.76 6.05
C GLU A 175 6.09 -1.04 7.36
N TYR A 176 4.77 -1.21 7.28
CA TYR A 176 3.94 -1.51 8.44
C TYR A 176 4.38 -2.80 9.14
N HIS A 177 4.64 -3.87 8.39
CA HIS A 177 5.18 -5.11 8.96
C HIS A 177 6.51 -4.89 9.69
N ASN A 178 7.43 -4.13 9.12
CA ASN A 178 8.73 -3.85 9.74
C ASN A 178 8.54 -3.09 11.07
N GLU A 179 7.64 -2.11 11.13
CA GLU A 179 7.33 -1.35 12.35
C GLU A 179 6.75 -2.27 13.44
N LEU A 180 5.77 -3.11 13.09
CA LEU A 180 5.20 -4.10 14.01
C LEU A 180 6.26 -5.09 14.51
N SER A 181 7.11 -5.59 13.61
CA SER A 181 8.16 -6.55 13.93
C SER A 181 9.22 -5.93 14.85
N ALA A 182 9.59 -4.68 14.62
CA ALA A 182 10.54 -3.95 15.47
C ALA A 182 9.97 -3.74 16.88
N PHE A 183 8.70 -3.31 16.96
CA PHE A 183 8.01 -3.13 18.22
C PHE A 183 7.93 -4.45 19.01
N TYR A 184 7.46 -5.52 18.37
CA TYR A 184 7.38 -6.85 18.99
C TYR A 184 8.76 -7.36 19.44
N THR A 185 9.81 -7.12 18.65
CA THR A 185 11.17 -7.54 19.02
C THR A 185 11.64 -6.86 20.31
N LYS A 186 11.33 -5.57 20.47
CA LYS A 186 11.73 -4.73 21.60
C LYS A 186 10.91 -5.01 22.86
N TYR A 187 9.59 -5.05 22.74
CA TYR A 187 8.69 -5.10 23.90
C TYR A 187 8.14 -6.49 24.19
N LYS A 188 8.29 -7.45 23.26
CA LYS A 188 7.75 -8.81 23.34
C LYS A 188 6.23 -8.87 23.54
N ILE A 189 5.54 -7.79 23.25
CA ILE A 189 4.09 -7.67 23.25
C ILE A 189 3.67 -7.02 21.93
N LEU A 190 2.51 -7.42 21.41
CA LEU A 190 1.88 -6.74 20.28
C LEU A 190 0.37 -6.99 20.30
N ASN A 191 -0.41 -5.92 20.30
CA ASN A 191 -1.87 -6.05 20.25
C ASN A 191 -2.32 -6.71 18.93
N THR A 192 -3.20 -7.71 19.05
CA THR A 192 -3.72 -8.51 17.92
C THR A 192 -4.40 -7.66 16.86
N LYS A 193 -4.98 -6.50 17.22
CA LYS A 193 -5.62 -5.56 16.27
C LYS A 193 -4.67 -5.11 15.16
N TYR A 194 -3.40 -4.90 15.47
CA TYR A 194 -2.41 -4.42 14.50
C TYR A 194 -2.11 -5.48 13.45
N CYS A 195 -1.95 -6.73 13.87
CA CYS A 195 -1.72 -7.87 12.98
C CYS A 195 -2.98 -8.25 12.21
N LYS A 196 -4.16 -8.19 12.83
CA LYS A 196 -5.44 -8.38 12.15
C LYS A 196 -5.61 -7.37 11.02
N THR A 197 -5.25 -6.11 11.25
CA THR A 197 -5.28 -5.07 10.21
C THR A 197 -4.28 -5.38 9.08
N LEU A 198 -3.05 -5.79 9.40
CA LEU A 198 -2.05 -6.17 8.41
C LEU A 198 -2.58 -7.26 7.47
N ILE A 199 -3.17 -8.34 8.02
CA ILE A 199 -3.66 -9.46 7.20
C ILE A 199 -4.93 -9.12 6.42
N LEU A 200 -5.81 -8.25 6.95
CA LEU A 200 -6.98 -7.75 6.20
C LEU A 200 -6.55 -6.96 4.96
N LEU A 201 -5.55 -6.08 5.11
CA LEU A 201 -5.02 -5.29 3.99
C LEU A 201 -4.19 -6.14 3.01
N LEU A 202 -3.59 -7.23 3.48
CA LEU A 202 -2.80 -8.15 2.66
C LEU A 202 -3.66 -9.15 1.86
N ALA A 203 -4.88 -9.45 2.32
CA ALA A 203 -5.77 -10.46 1.74
C ALA A 203 -6.02 -10.33 0.21
N PRO A 204 -6.14 -9.13 -0.39
CA PRO A 204 -6.26 -9.00 -1.84
C PRO A 204 -5.03 -9.54 -2.61
N PHE A 205 -3.84 -9.45 -2.01
CA PHE A 205 -2.57 -9.84 -2.61
C PHE A 205 -2.19 -11.28 -2.30
N ALA A 206 -2.31 -11.69 -1.03
CA ALA A 206 -1.97 -13.02 -0.53
C ALA A 206 -3.15 -13.64 0.25
N PRO A 207 -4.23 -14.05 -0.46
CA PRO A 207 -5.47 -14.50 0.15
C PRO A 207 -5.31 -15.75 1.02
N HIS A 208 -4.52 -16.74 0.59
CA HIS A 208 -4.41 -18.02 1.29
C HIS A 208 -3.67 -17.88 2.64
N LEU A 209 -2.54 -17.17 2.63
CA LEU A 209 -1.77 -16.80 3.82
C LEU A 209 -2.64 -16.00 4.78
N SER A 210 -3.38 -15.01 4.26
CA SER A 210 -4.17 -14.11 5.09
C SER A 210 -5.33 -14.86 5.76
N GLU A 211 -5.99 -15.79 5.05
CA GLU A 211 -7.02 -16.67 5.60
C GLU A 211 -6.45 -17.55 6.72
N GLU A 212 -5.34 -18.25 6.46
CA GLU A 212 -4.72 -19.13 7.45
C GLU A 212 -4.32 -18.36 8.73
N LEU A 213 -3.69 -17.19 8.56
CA LEU A 213 -3.32 -16.32 9.69
C LEU A 213 -4.53 -15.74 10.41
N TYR A 214 -5.63 -15.47 9.70
CA TYR A 214 -6.86 -14.99 10.30
C TYR A 214 -7.50 -16.04 11.20
N GLN A 215 -7.55 -17.30 10.75
CA GLN A 215 -8.05 -18.41 11.58
C GLN A 215 -7.18 -18.59 12.83
N LEU A 216 -5.86 -18.43 12.71
CA LEU A 216 -4.94 -18.49 13.86
C LEU A 216 -5.19 -17.38 14.88
N LEU A 217 -5.55 -16.17 14.45
CA LEU A 217 -5.78 -15.03 15.35
C LEU A 217 -7.16 -15.01 15.99
N VAL A 218 -8.20 -15.36 15.24
CA VAL A 218 -9.60 -15.15 15.66
C VAL A 218 -10.09 -16.24 16.61
N ASN A 219 -9.50 -17.44 16.57
CA ASN A 219 -9.74 -18.56 17.49
C ASN A 219 -11.24 -18.76 17.84
N LYS A 220 -12.13 -18.60 16.85
CA LYS A 220 -13.57 -18.75 17.03
C LYS A 220 -13.96 -20.23 16.98
N LYS A 221 -15.00 -20.60 17.74
CA LYS A 221 -15.62 -21.93 17.66
C LYS A 221 -16.22 -22.22 16.29
N GLU A 222 -16.68 -21.18 15.59
CA GLU A 222 -17.22 -21.26 14.24
C GLU A 222 -16.29 -20.60 13.23
N PHE A 223 -16.11 -21.25 12.09
CA PHE A 223 -15.31 -20.75 10.99
C PHE A 223 -15.90 -19.44 10.44
N SER A 224 -15.04 -18.43 10.26
CA SER A 224 -15.40 -17.16 9.65
C SER A 224 -14.26 -16.74 8.74
N SER A 225 -14.52 -16.66 7.43
CA SER A 225 -13.47 -16.32 6.45
C SER A 225 -13.04 -14.86 6.55
N ILE A 226 -11.75 -14.59 6.36
CA ILE A 226 -11.24 -13.22 6.25
C ILE A 226 -11.89 -12.45 5.09
N HIS A 227 -12.30 -13.17 4.03
CA HIS A 227 -12.91 -12.58 2.84
C HIS A 227 -14.35 -12.11 3.06
N LEU A 228 -14.97 -12.47 4.19
CA LEU A 228 -16.27 -11.95 4.64
C LEU A 228 -16.12 -10.82 5.66
N ALA A 229 -14.90 -10.53 6.11
CA ALA A 229 -14.65 -9.44 7.04
C ALA A 229 -14.78 -8.08 6.34
N SER A 230 -15.24 -7.07 7.09
CA SER A 230 -15.28 -5.70 6.60
C SER A 230 -13.87 -5.15 6.38
N TRP A 231 -13.70 -4.39 5.30
CA TRP A 231 -12.47 -3.64 5.05
C TRP A 231 -12.18 -2.66 6.21
N PRO A 232 -10.94 -2.57 6.73
CA PRO A 232 -10.62 -1.70 7.85
C PRO A 232 -10.78 -0.23 7.46
N LYS A 233 -11.25 0.59 8.41
CA LYS A 233 -11.43 2.03 8.24
C LYS A 233 -10.35 2.79 9.00
N PHE A 234 -9.82 3.85 8.40
CA PHE A 234 -8.91 4.74 9.09
C PHE A 234 -9.67 5.84 9.84
N ASP A 235 -9.09 6.35 10.93
CA ASP A 235 -9.59 7.52 11.66
C ASP A 235 -8.67 8.72 11.34
N PRO A 236 -9.21 9.81 10.75
CA PRO A 236 -8.43 10.99 10.38
C PRO A 236 -7.61 11.61 11.52
N LYS A 237 -8.01 11.45 12.79
CA LYS A 237 -7.29 12.04 13.92
C LYS A 237 -5.87 11.48 14.07
N PHE A 238 -5.64 10.23 13.64
CA PHE A 238 -4.33 9.59 13.69
C PHE A 238 -3.47 9.89 12.45
N LEU A 239 -4.01 10.58 11.44
CA LEU A 239 -3.25 11.02 10.27
C LEU A 239 -2.57 12.38 10.48
N ILE A 240 -2.95 13.10 11.54
CA ILE A 240 -2.36 14.39 11.87
C ILE A 240 -0.95 14.12 12.39
N LYS A 241 0.06 14.37 11.54
CA LYS A 241 1.42 14.56 12.00
C LYS A 241 1.45 15.84 12.80
N ASN A 242 1.37 15.72 14.12
CA ASN A 242 1.72 16.84 14.96
C ASN A 242 3.18 17.19 14.73
N GLU A 243 4.06 16.25 14.40
CA GLU A 243 5.49 16.49 14.24
C GLU A 243 5.92 16.79 12.79
N MET A 244 6.71 17.85 12.64
CA MET A 244 7.32 18.29 11.40
C MET A 244 8.83 18.48 11.58
N VAL A 245 9.59 18.17 10.53
CA VAL A 245 11.04 18.32 10.51
C VAL A 245 11.37 19.74 10.08
N ILE A 246 12.01 20.50 10.97
CA ILE A 246 12.59 21.80 10.64
C ILE A 246 14.07 21.59 10.35
N VAL A 247 14.45 21.98 9.14
CA VAL A 247 15.83 21.94 8.68
C VAL A 247 16.62 23.09 9.29
N ALA A 248 17.78 22.81 9.87
CA ALA A 248 18.70 23.83 10.39
C ALA A 248 19.83 24.10 9.39
N GLN A 249 19.98 25.36 9.00
CA GLN A 249 20.99 25.82 8.05
C GLN A 249 21.88 26.92 8.66
N ILE A 250 23.12 26.99 8.16
CA ILE A 250 24.05 28.08 8.43
C ILE A 250 24.64 28.55 7.11
N ASN A 251 24.47 29.83 6.78
CA ASN A 251 24.78 30.40 5.45
C ASN A 251 24.22 29.54 4.30
N GLY A 252 22.99 29.04 4.46
CA GLY A 252 22.29 28.21 3.47
C GLY A 252 22.76 26.74 3.38
N LYS A 253 23.79 26.33 4.13
CA LYS A 253 24.25 24.92 4.16
C LYS A 253 23.53 24.16 5.27
N LEU A 254 23.08 22.94 4.97
CA LEU A 254 22.45 22.02 5.93
C LEU A 254 23.42 21.64 7.06
N ARG A 255 22.97 21.77 8.31
CA ARG A 255 23.79 21.49 9.52
C ARG A 255 23.08 20.66 10.58
N GLY A 256 21.76 20.55 10.53
CA GLY A 256 21.01 19.68 11.44
C GLY A 256 19.55 19.64 11.06
N ASN A 257 18.79 18.78 11.75
CA ASN A 257 17.35 18.69 11.63
C ASN A 257 16.77 18.56 13.05
N ILE A 258 15.68 19.26 13.34
CA ILE A 258 14.93 19.06 14.57
C ILE A 258 13.49 18.65 14.25
N MET A 259 12.94 17.75 15.07
CA MET A 259 11.52 17.38 14.99
C MET A 259 10.76 18.17 16.05
N VAL A 260 9.68 18.84 15.64
CA VAL A 260 8.84 19.64 16.53
C VAL A 260 7.38 19.49 16.17
N ASP A 261 6.50 19.67 17.14
CA ASP A 261 5.08 19.66 16.84
C ASP A 261 4.60 20.95 16.11
N SER A 262 3.40 20.93 15.53
CA SER A 262 2.78 22.02 14.77
C SER A 262 2.49 23.27 15.61
N ALA A 263 2.27 23.12 16.93
CA ALA A 263 2.14 24.26 17.81
C ALA A 263 3.52 24.89 18.09
N THR A 264 4.53 24.04 18.32
CA THR A 264 5.91 24.46 18.54
C THR A 264 6.53 25.09 17.29
N SER A 265 6.19 24.62 16.08
CA SER A 265 6.70 25.18 14.82
C SER A 265 6.26 26.63 14.57
N LYS A 266 5.12 27.06 15.14
CA LYS A 266 4.67 28.46 15.08
C LYS A 266 5.52 29.40 15.94
N ASN A 267 6.27 28.86 16.90
CA ASN A 267 7.08 29.65 17.82
C ASN A 267 8.55 29.71 17.37
N LYS A 268 8.89 30.73 16.58
CA LYS A 268 10.26 30.98 16.10
C LYS A 268 11.31 30.93 17.22
N ALA A 269 11.04 31.54 18.37
CA ALA A 269 12.00 31.61 19.47
C ALA A 269 12.28 30.22 20.06
N LYS A 270 11.24 29.38 20.19
CA LYS A 270 11.41 28.01 20.66
C LYS A 270 12.17 27.13 19.67
N ILE A 271 11.91 27.30 18.37
CA ILE A 271 12.66 26.62 17.31
C ILE A 271 14.14 27.02 17.34
N GLU A 272 14.43 28.30 17.49
CA GLU A 272 15.79 28.79 17.60
C GLU A 272 16.53 28.17 18.80
N GLU A 273 15.88 28.13 19.98
CA GLU A 273 16.44 27.52 21.18
C GLU A 273 16.78 26.03 20.96
N LEU A 274 15.87 25.28 20.35
CA LEU A 274 16.05 23.85 20.08
C LEU A 274 17.18 23.61 19.06
N VAL A 275 17.23 24.40 17.99
CA VAL A 275 18.28 24.27 16.97
C VAL A 275 19.66 24.67 17.50
N ARG A 276 19.75 25.64 18.41
CA ARG A 276 21.03 26.01 19.05
C ARG A 276 21.56 24.92 19.99
N LYS A 277 20.70 24.06 20.53
CA LYS A 277 21.08 22.90 21.36
C LYS A 277 21.53 21.70 20.55
N ASP A 278 21.30 21.69 19.23
CA ASP A 278 21.83 20.64 18.36
C ASP A 278 23.37 20.69 18.34
N GLY A 279 24.01 19.57 18.66
CA GLY A 279 25.46 19.50 18.84
C GLY A 279 26.26 19.82 17.58
N ASN A 280 25.72 19.61 16.38
CA ASN A 280 26.42 19.95 15.14
C ASN A 280 26.22 21.42 14.77
N VAL A 281 25.01 21.95 14.95
CA VAL A 281 24.70 23.35 14.73
C VAL A 281 25.47 24.25 15.71
N ALA A 282 25.49 23.91 16.99
CA ALA A 282 26.19 24.66 18.04
C ALA A 282 27.68 24.86 17.69
N LYS A 283 28.38 23.79 17.28
CA LYS A 283 29.79 23.84 16.86
C LYS A 283 30.05 24.81 15.70
N HIS A 284 29.09 24.97 14.80
CA HIS A 284 29.24 25.85 13.65
C HIS A 284 28.86 27.31 13.95
N LEU A 285 28.13 27.55 15.04
CA LEU A 285 27.77 28.88 15.55
C LEU A 285 28.75 29.41 16.59
N GLU A 286 29.55 28.53 17.22
CA GLU A 286 30.51 28.89 18.26
C GLU A 286 31.52 29.95 17.77
N GLY A 287 31.67 31.02 18.55
CA GLY A 287 32.59 32.13 18.26
C GLY A 287 32.18 33.02 17.08
N LYS A 288 30.98 32.84 16.48
CA LYS A 288 30.55 33.59 15.30
C LYS A 288 29.41 34.55 15.60
N ALA A 289 29.52 35.78 15.08
CA ALA A 289 28.45 36.76 15.14
C ALA A 289 27.32 36.41 14.16
N ILE A 290 26.10 36.29 14.68
CA ILE A 290 24.90 36.03 13.88
C ILE A 290 24.34 37.37 13.38
N LYS A 291 24.36 37.58 12.06
CA LYS A 291 23.85 38.79 11.40
C LYS A 291 22.34 38.75 11.22
N LYS A 292 21.77 37.58 10.91
CA LYS A 292 20.33 37.43 10.62
C LYS A 292 19.87 36.00 10.88
N ILE A 293 18.64 35.85 11.37
CA ILE A 293 17.98 34.55 11.54
C ILE A 293 16.70 34.54 10.71
N ILE A 294 16.70 33.71 9.68
CA ILE A 294 15.56 33.55 8.76
C ILE A 294 14.85 32.26 9.14
N TYR A 295 13.57 32.37 9.47
CA TYR A 295 12.74 31.22 9.78
C TYR A 295 11.56 31.16 8.82
N VAL A 296 11.38 30.00 8.18
CA VAL A 296 10.21 29.66 7.38
C VAL A 296 9.44 28.62 8.17
N GLU A 297 8.25 29.00 8.62
CA GLU A 297 7.40 28.21 9.50
C GLU A 297 7.27 26.76 9.02
N GLY A 298 7.63 25.82 9.89
CA GLY A 298 7.49 24.39 9.65
C GLY A 298 8.43 23.81 8.58
N LYS A 299 9.38 24.58 8.05
CA LYS A 299 10.28 24.13 6.98
C LYS A 299 11.75 24.26 7.34
N VAL A 300 12.23 25.48 7.59
CA VAL A 300 13.67 25.74 7.73
C VAL A 300 13.96 26.93 8.62
N ILE A 301 15.02 26.83 9.44
CA ILE A 301 15.66 27.95 10.11
C ILE A 301 17.10 28.08 9.61
N ASN A 302 17.47 29.28 9.15
CA ASN A 302 18.79 29.58 8.61
C ASN A 302 19.46 30.71 9.43
N PHE A 303 20.64 30.41 9.97
CA PHE A 303 21.50 31.36 10.64
C PHE A 303 22.49 31.94 9.64
N VAL A 304 22.39 33.24 9.40
CA VAL A 304 23.35 33.99 8.60
C VAL A 304 24.44 34.50 9.54
N ILE A 305 25.64 33.95 9.41
CA ILE A 305 26.83 34.30 10.22
C ILE A 305 27.77 35.20 9.42
N ALA A 306 28.57 35.98 10.15
CA ALA A 306 29.57 36.88 9.58
C ALA A 306 30.68 36.17 8.82
#